data_AF-D3LC50-F1
#
_entry.id   AF-D3LC50-F1
#
_cell.length_a   1.000
_cell.length_b   1.000
_cell.length_c   1.000
_cell.angle_alpha   90.00
_cell.angle_beta   90.00
_cell.angle_gamma   90.00
#
_symmetry.space_group_name_H-M   'P 1'
#
loop_
_entity.id
_entity.type
_entity.pdbx_description
1 polymer ?
#
loop_
_entity_poly.entity_id
_entity_poly.type
_entity_poly.pdbx_seq_one_letter_code
_entity_poly.pdbx_strand_id
1 'polypeptide(L)' 'MEINKSQSFNAQSKDANGSQIAYFNGSVNGSNVSLSVNPINVQGFSANRTQIEADFADFEKSVFDEAASQDVTPAS' A
#
# COMPACT_ATOMS: atom_id res chain seq x y z
N MET A 1 -28.49 6.35 2.49
CA MET A 1 -27.22 7.11 2.43
C MET A 1 -26.14 6.06 2.49
N GLU A 2 -25.45 5.84 1.38
CA GLU A 2 -24.34 4.88 1.33
C GLU A 2 -23.11 5.57 1.90
N ILE A 3 -22.65 5.13 3.07
CA ILE A 3 -21.41 5.63 3.67
C ILE A 3 -20.30 4.74 3.13
N ASN A 4 -19.62 5.17 2.08
CA ASN A 4 -18.38 4.53 1.65
C ASN A 4 -17.31 4.80 2.70
N LYS A 5 -16.85 3.75 3.39
CA LYS A 5 -15.70 3.88 4.29
C LYS A 5 -14.48 4.20 3.42
N SER A 6 -13.83 5.33 3.70
CA SER A 6 -12.54 5.65 3.09
C SER A 6 -11.46 5.29 4.10
N GLN A 7 -10.53 4.42 3.72
CA GLN A 7 -9.37 4.08 4.55
C GLN A 7 -8.08 4.36 3.79
N SER A 8 -7.08 4.86 4.53
CA SER A 8 -5.75 5.14 3.99
C SER A 8 -4.72 4.25 4.66
N PHE A 9 -3.76 3.79 3.86
CA PHE A 9 -2.69 2.88 4.23
C PHE A 9 -1.36 3.52 3.92
N ASN A 10 -0.39 3.31 4.80
CA ASN A 10 0.98 3.74 4.59
C ASN A 10 1.95 2.68 5.09
N ALA A 11 3.00 2.47 4.32
CA ALA A 11 4.07 1.52 4.64
C ALA A 11 5.42 2.06 4.17
N GLN A 12 6.48 1.48 4.73
CA GLN A 12 7.85 1.87 4.42
C GLN A 12 8.64 0.63 4.07
N SER A 13 9.36 0.66 2.94
CA SER A 13 10.39 -0.32 2.65
C SER A 13 11.72 0.18 3.22
N LYS A 14 12.47 -0.72 3.84
CA LYS A 14 13.76 -0.45 4.49
C LYS A 14 14.81 -1.42 3.98
N ASP A 15 16.03 -0.94 3.79
CA ASP A 15 17.16 -1.80 3.45
C ASP A 15 17.56 -2.71 4.64
N ALA A 16 18.54 -3.59 4.41
CA ALA A 16 19.08 -4.48 5.44
C ALA A 16 19.68 -3.75 6.66
N ASN A 17 20.00 -2.47 6.54
CA ASN A 17 20.51 -1.63 7.62
C ASN A 17 19.38 -0.86 8.34
N GLY A 18 18.13 -1.05 7.93
CA GLY A 18 16.96 -0.34 8.47
C GLY A 18 16.74 1.07 7.90
N SER A 19 17.51 1.47 6.89
CA SER A 19 17.35 2.78 6.24
C SER A 19 16.17 2.75 5.28
N GLN A 20 15.32 3.77 5.35
CA GLN A 20 14.16 3.84 4.47
C GLN A 20 14.58 4.06 3.01
N ILE A 21 14.06 3.24 2.11
CA ILE A 21 14.37 3.27 0.67
C ILE A 21 13.15 3.60 -0.20
N ALA A 22 11.94 3.30 0.27
CA ALA A 22 10.69 3.71 -0.37
C ALA A 22 9.57 3.95 0.64
N TYR A 23 8.57 4.71 0.20
CA TYR A 23 7.33 4.96 0.92
C TYR A 23 6.13 4.55 0.06
N PHE A 24 5.21 3.79 0.64
CA PHE A 24 4.01 3.33 -0.04
C PHE A 24 2.79 4.02 0.55
N ASN A 25 1.90 4.48 -0.32
CA ASN A 25 0.57 4.93 0.09
C ASN A 25 -0.49 4.16 -0.66
N GLY A 26 -1.57 3.87 0.05
CA GLY A 26 -2.73 3.19 -0.48
C GLY A 26 -3.99 3.84 0.05
N SER A 27 -5.06 3.78 -0.71
CA SER A 27 -6.39 4.10 -0.19
C SER A 27 -7.45 3.21 -0.81
N VAL A 28 -8.47 2.95 0.00
CA VAL A 28 -9.69 2.23 -0.39
C VAL A 28 -10.85 3.20 -0.20
N ASN A 29 -11.70 3.34 -1.21
CA ASN A 29 -12.96 4.08 -1.14
C ASN A 29 -14.04 3.31 -1.90
N GLY A 30 -14.81 2.48 -1.17
CA GLY A 30 -15.66 1.47 -1.77
C GLY A 30 -14.82 0.49 -2.59
N SER A 31 -15.22 0.21 -3.83
CA SER A 31 -14.46 -0.66 -4.74
C SER A 31 -13.24 0.02 -5.40
N ASN A 32 -12.97 1.29 -5.12
CA ASN A 32 -11.83 2.00 -5.71
C ASN A 32 -10.59 1.82 -4.84
N VAL A 33 -9.53 1.28 -5.42
CA VAL A 33 -8.21 1.16 -4.81
C VAL A 33 -7.23 2.10 -5.53
N SER A 34 -6.50 2.90 -4.76
CA SER A 34 -5.39 3.72 -5.25
C SER A 34 -4.11 3.30 -4.54
N LEU A 35 -3.04 3.09 -5.29
CA LEU A 35 -1.73 2.69 -4.76
C LEU A 35 -0.66 3.59 -5.35
N SER A 36 0.34 3.94 -4.56
CA SER A 36 1.49 4.73 -5.00
C SER A 36 2.76 4.31 -4.28
N VAL A 37 3.87 4.39 -5.02
CA VAL A 37 5.22 4.17 -4.51
C VAL A 37 6.02 5.43 -4.72
N ASN A 38 6.66 5.90 -3.65
CA ASN A 38 7.54 7.06 -3.66
C ASN A 38 8.96 6.62 -3.27
N PRO A 39 9.90 6.57 -4.23
CA PRO A 39 11.31 6.34 -3.93
C PRO A 39 11.86 7.50 -3.08
N ILE A 40 12.55 7.20 -1.97
CA ILE A 40 13.19 8.25 -1.15
C ILE A 40 14.59 8.59 -1.67
N ASN A 41 15.26 7.60 -2.25
CA ASN A 41 16.63 7.68 -2.75
C ASN A 41 16.71 6.85 -4.03
N VAL A 42 17.11 7.45 -5.15
CA VAL A 42 17.17 6.77 -6.46
C VAL A 42 18.20 5.64 -6.49
N GLN A 43 19.37 5.83 -5.87
CA GLN A 43 20.42 4.80 -5.77
C GLN A 43 19.98 3.63 -4.88
N GLY A 44 19.44 3.94 -3.70
CA GLY A 44 18.93 2.94 -2.75
C GLY A 44 17.74 2.18 -3.31
N PHE A 45 16.83 2.86 -4.03
CA PHE A 45 15.72 2.25 -4.72
C PHE A 45 16.19 1.26 -5.80
N SER A 46 17.13 1.70 -6.64
CA SER A 46 17.65 0.86 -7.73
C SER A 46 18.43 -0.35 -7.21
N ALA A 47 19.24 -0.16 -6.16
CA ALA A 47 20.04 -1.23 -5.56
C ALA A 47 19.19 -2.27 -4.82
N ASN A 48 18.04 -1.86 -4.26
CA ASN A 48 17.16 -2.72 -3.47
C ASN A 48 15.82 -2.98 -4.18
N ARG A 49 15.79 -2.88 -5.52
CA ARG A 49 14.56 -2.94 -6.30
C ARG A 49 13.73 -4.19 -6.03
N THR A 50 14.37 -5.36 -6.01
CA THR A 50 13.69 -6.64 -5.74
C THR A 50 13.01 -6.67 -4.37
N GLN A 51 13.65 -6.08 -3.36
CA GLN A 51 13.07 -6.00 -2.02
C GLN A 51 11.87 -5.04 -2.02
N ILE A 52 11.99 -3.88 -2.66
CA ILE A 52 10.90 -2.91 -2.76
C ILE A 52 9.69 -3.50 -3.49
N GLU A 53 9.92 -4.27 -4.56
CA GLU A 53 8.86 -4.95 -5.30
C GLU A 53 8.15 -6.00 -4.42
N ALA A 54 8.88 -6.76 -3.61
CA ALA A 54 8.30 -7.71 -2.66
C ALA A 54 7.50 -7.00 -1.55
N ASP A 55 8.08 -5.98 -0.91
CA ASP A 55 7.42 -5.20 0.15
C ASP A 55 6.16 -4.50 -0.39
N PHE A 56 6.20 -4.02 -1.64
CA PHE A 56 5.04 -3.40 -2.28
C PHE A 56 3.95 -4.40 -2.61
N ALA A 57 4.27 -5.63 -3.03
CA ALA A 57 3.29 -6.68 -3.27
C ALA A 57 2.55 -7.07 -1.98
N ASP A 58 3.28 -7.17 -0.86
CA ASP A 58 2.68 -7.44 0.46
C ASP A 58 1.78 -6.27 0.91
N PHE A 59 2.21 -5.03 0.65
CA PHE A 59 1.40 -3.84 0.91
C PHE A 59 0.13 -3.83 0.05
N GLU A 60 0.26 -4.03 -1.26
CA GLU A 60 -0.84 -4.11 -2.22
C GLU A 60 -1.86 -5.15 -1.81
N LYS A 61 -1.41 -6.37 -1.46
CA LYS A 61 -2.29 -7.42 -0.94
C LYS A 61 -3.07 -6.96 0.28
N SER A 62 -2.43 -6.29 1.23
CA SER A 62 -3.09 -5.80 2.45
C SER A 62 -4.18 -4.76 2.14
N VAL A 63 -3.93 -3.87 1.17
CA VAL A 63 -4.92 -2.87 0.74
C VAL A 63 -6.10 -3.53 0.01
N PHE A 64 -5.85 -4.53 -0.84
CA PHE A 64 -6.91 -5.25 -1.54
C PHE A 64 -7.72 -6.17 -0.61
N ASP A 65 -7.09 -6.79 0.38
CA ASP A 65 -7.80 -7.55 1.41
C ASP A 65 -8.78 -6.64 2.18
N GLU A 66 -8.41 -5.39 2.47
CA GLU A 66 -9.36 -4.42 3.04
C GLU A 66 -10.46 -4.04 2.04
N ALA A 67 -10.12 -3.75 0.79
CA ALA A 67 -11.14 -3.42 -0.21
C ALA A 67 -12.20 -4.52 -0.33
N ALA A 68 -11.77 -5.78 -0.31
CA ALA A 68 -12.65 -6.93 -0.28
C ALA A 68 -13.47 -7.02 1.02
N SER A 69 -12.89 -6.64 2.17
CA SER A 69 -13.58 -6.62 3.47
C SER A 69 -14.70 -5.56 3.52
N GLN A 70 -14.53 -4.44 2.83
CA GLN A 70 -15.54 -3.38 2.75
C GLN A 70 -16.69 -3.74 1.80
N ASP A 71 -16.42 -4.48 0.73
CA ASP A 71 -17.43 -4.93 -0.23
C ASP A 71 -18.39 -5.97 0.36
N VAL A 72 -17.97 -6.72 1.39
CA VAL A 72 -18.84 -7.67 2.10
C VAL A 72 -19.68 -7.03 3.21
N THR A 73 -19.69 -5.71 3.39
CA THR A 73 -20.64 -5.07 4.33
C THR A 73 -22.03 -5.01 3.69
N PRO A 74 -23.02 -5.82 4.11
CA PRO A 74 -24.36 -5.73 3.54
C PRO A 74 -24.98 -4.42 4.02
N ALA A 75 -25.58 -3.66 3.11
CA ALA A 75 -26.50 -2.59 3.47
C ALA A 75 -27.57 -3.17 4.41
N SER A 76 -27.52 -2.80 5.69
CA SER A 76 -28.55 -3.12 6.69
C SER A 76 -29.51 -1.95 6.82
#